data_AF-A0A960HHB1-F1
#
_entry.id   AF-A0A960HHB1-F1
#
_cell.length_a   1.000
_cell.length_b   1.000
_cell.length_c   1.000
_cell.angle_alpha   90.00
_cell.angle_beta   90.00
_cell.angle_gamma   90.00
#
_symmetry.space_group_name_H-M   'P 1'
#
loop_
_entity.id
_entity.type
_entity.pdbx_description
1 polymer ?
#
loop_
_entity_poly.entity_id
_entity_poly.type
_entity_poly.pdbx_seq_one_letter_code
_entity_poly.pdbx_strand_id
1 'polypeptide(L)'
;MSDPSPEPTVDDPEVEVTEIDLDGDGVADGFAASSTVVGDTDGDGVDDTVREVTVTTLDIDGDGQADIVETVETTGIDVDGDGSIDIVQEVVTTMIDVDGDGTPDVVARTTSTAVDVDGDGSFDIVEEVSETVEVEPEEG
;
A
#
# COMPACT_ATOMS: atom_id res chain seq x y z
N MET A 1 12.52 20.52 36.12
CA MET A 1 11.77 19.27 35.92
C MET A 1 12.19 18.84 34.53
N SER A 2 12.82 17.68 34.40
CA SER A 2 13.06 17.11 33.07
C SER A 2 11.71 16.66 32.55
N ASP A 3 11.41 16.98 31.30
CA ASP A 3 10.32 16.33 30.57
C ASP A 3 10.54 14.81 30.67
N PRO A 4 9.52 13.99 30.97
CA PRO A 4 9.64 12.54 30.75
C PRO A 4 10.07 12.30 29.30
N SER A 5 10.98 11.33 29.11
CA SER A 5 11.25 10.82 27.76
C SER A 5 9.94 10.40 27.09
N PRO A 6 9.82 10.56 25.76
CA PRO A 6 8.68 10.03 25.02
C PRO A 6 8.49 8.54 25.32
N GLU A 7 7.25 8.07 25.21
CA GLU A 7 6.92 6.64 25.30
C GLU A 7 6.74 6.12 23.88
N PRO A 8 6.98 4.83 23.60
CA PRO A 8 6.72 4.27 22.28
C PRO A 8 5.25 4.42 21.91
N THR A 9 5.00 4.82 20.67
CA THR A 9 3.68 5.16 20.15
C THR A 9 3.48 4.66 18.72
N VAL A 10 2.24 4.34 18.39
CA VAL A 10 1.79 4.16 17.01
C VAL A 10 0.64 5.12 16.81
N ASP A 11 0.74 5.95 15.77
CA ASP A 11 -0.26 6.95 15.48
C ASP A 11 -1.52 6.33 14.88
N ASP A 12 -2.66 7.00 15.09
CA ASP A 12 -3.90 6.64 14.42
C ASP A 12 -3.72 6.81 12.90
N PRO A 13 -4.32 5.94 12.06
CA PRO A 13 -4.18 6.05 10.62
C PRO A 13 -4.75 7.38 10.11
N GLU A 14 -3.95 8.12 9.37
CA GLU A 14 -4.41 9.23 8.55
C GLU A 14 -5.01 8.65 7.27
N VAL A 15 -6.27 8.99 6.95
CA VAL A 15 -7.01 8.40 5.81
C VAL A 15 -7.50 9.50 4.88
N GLU A 16 -7.17 9.37 3.60
CA GLU A 16 -7.63 10.25 2.52
C GLU A 16 -8.39 9.43 1.48
N VAL A 17 -9.47 9.99 0.94
CA VAL A 17 -10.28 9.34 -0.11
C VAL A 17 -10.47 10.30 -1.28
N THR A 18 -10.27 9.79 -2.49
CA THR A 18 -10.40 10.53 -3.74
C THR A 18 -11.34 9.79 -4.68
N GLU A 19 -12.26 10.52 -5.30
CA GLU A 19 -13.13 9.99 -6.36
C GLU A 19 -12.39 10.02 -7.70
N ILE A 20 -12.66 9.02 -8.53
CA ILE A 20 -12.10 8.88 -9.88
C ILE A 20 -13.26 8.97 -10.85
N ASP A 21 -13.20 9.95 -11.75
CA ASP A 21 -14.16 10.19 -12.85
C ASP A 21 -13.34 10.22 -14.15
N LEU A 22 -13.29 9.09 -14.84
CA LEU A 22 -12.48 8.83 -16.04
C LEU A 22 -13.12 9.45 -17.28
N ASP A 23 -14.45 9.51 -17.35
CA ASP A 23 -15.18 9.98 -18.52
C ASP A 23 -15.64 11.45 -18.45
N GLY A 24 -15.60 12.03 -17.24
CA GLY A 24 -15.90 13.43 -16.96
C GLY A 24 -17.38 13.75 -16.91
N ASP A 25 -18.26 12.76 -16.72
CA ASP A 25 -19.71 12.97 -16.66
C ASP A 25 -20.21 13.46 -15.28
N GLY A 26 -19.33 13.47 -14.27
CA GLY A 26 -19.60 13.89 -12.91
C GLY A 26 -20.14 12.78 -12.00
N VAL A 27 -20.14 11.53 -12.46
CA VAL A 27 -20.32 10.30 -11.67
C VAL A 27 -18.94 9.67 -11.48
N ALA A 28 -18.67 9.16 -10.27
CA ALA A 28 -17.41 8.47 -10.02
C ALA A 28 -17.45 7.07 -10.63
N ASP A 29 -16.47 6.75 -11.48
CA ASP A 29 -16.15 5.39 -11.93
C ASP A 29 -15.39 4.62 -10.87
N GLY A 30 -14.87 5.30 -9.84
CA GLY A 30 -14.09 4.63 -8.81
C GLY A 30 -13.66 5.52 -7.67
N PHE A 31 -12.84 4.95 -6.80
CA PHE A 31 -12.23 5.68 -5.69
C PHE A 31 -10.84 5.13 -5.40
N ALA A 32 -9.96 6.02 -4.92
CA ALA A 32 -8.72 5.64 -4.27
C ALA A 32 -8.74 6.11 -2.83
N ALA A 33 -8.49 5.20 -1.90
CA ALA A 33 -8.35 5.48 -0.47
C ALA A 33 -6.93 5.18 -0.03
N SER A 34 -6.22 6.16 0.51
CA SER A 34 -4.90 5.98 1.10
C SER A 34 -4.99 6.06 2.62
N SER A 35 -4.17 5.27 3.30
CA SER A 35 -4.02 5.30 4.75
C SER A 35 -2.55 5.23 5.14
N THR A 36 -2.10 6.15 5.98
CA THR A 36 -0.73 6.21 6.47
C THR A 36 -0.72 6.05 7.99
N VAL A 37 0.18 5.18 8.48
CA VAL A 37 0.43 4.95 9.90
C VAL A 37 1.92 5.08 10.13
N VAL A 38 2.31 5.84 11.16
CA VAL A 38 3.69 5.93 11.64
C VAL A 38 3.79 5.41 13.07
N GLY A 39 4.99 5.00 13.48
CA GLY A 39 5.21 4.55 14.84
C GLY A 39 6.65 4.70 15.31
N ASP A 40 6.78 5.23 16.52
CA ASP A 40 7.97 5.32 17.35
C ASP A 40 7.99 4.09 18.28
N THR A 41 8.84 3.11 17.98
CA THR A 41 8.91 1.83 18.68
C THR A 41 9.82 1.87 19.90
N ASP A 42 10.79 2.79 19.93
CA ASP A 42 11.78 2.87 21.00
C ASP A 42 11.57 4.02 22.01
N GLY A 43 10.66 4.96 21.69
CA GLY A 43 10.23 6.07 22.53
C GLY A 43 11.19 7.25 22.53
N ASP A 44 11.99 7.44 21.49
CA ASP A 44 12.92 8.56 21.39
C ASP A 44 12.30 9.84 20.74
N GLY A 45 11.08 9.71 20.21
CA GLY A 45 10.32 10.76 19.55
C GLY A 45 10.56 10.88 18.04
N VAL A 46 11.20 9.88 17.43
CA VAL A 46 11.39 9.71 15.99
C VAL A 46 10.61 8.48 15.52
N ASP A 47 10.03 8.57 14.32
CA ASP A 47 9.26 7.45 13.76
C ASP A 47 10.22 6.37 13.23
N ASP A 48 10.14 5.17 13.81
CA ASP A 48 10.90 3.99 13.36
C ASP A 48 10.22 3.26 12.19
N THR A 49 8.90 3.42 12.07
CA THR A 49 8.11 2.69 11.08
C THR A 49 7.12 3.60 10.39
N VAL A 50 6.96 3.37 9.09
CA VAL A 50 5.89 3.98 8.28
C VAL A 50 5.23 2.91 7.46
N ARG A 51 3.90 2.94 7.40
CA ARG A 51 3.09 2.04 6.57
C ARG A 51 2.06 2.86 5.84
N GLU A 52 2.13 2.85 4.51
CA GLU A 52 1.14 3.44 3.63
C GLU A 52 0.39 2.33 2.89
N VAL A 53 -0.93 2.40 2.85
CA VAL A 53 -1.78 1.49 2.07
C VAL A 53 -2.68 2.33 1.20
N THR A 54 -2.60 2.15 -0.12
CA THR A 54 -3.54 2.74 -1.08
C THR A 54 -4.37 1.62 -1.71
N VAL A 55 -5.70 1.74 -1.64
CA VAL A 55 -6.64 0.86 -2.34
C VAL A 55 -7.37 1.68 -3.39
N THR A 56 -7.24 1.26 -4.64
CA THR A 56 -7.95 1.83 -5.79
C THR A 56 -8.96 0.83 -6.31
N THR A 57 -10.19 1.27 -6.52
CA THR A 57 -11.23 0.46 -7.17
C THR A 57 -11.80 1.21 -8.36
N LEU A 58 -12.03 0.52 -9.47
CA LEU A 58 -12.63 1.07 -10.70
C LEU A 58 -13.76 0.15 -11.19
N ASP A 59 -14.88 0.76 -11.53
CA ASP A 59 -16.06 0.24 -12.21
C ASP A 59 -16.07 0.86 -13.63
N ILE A 60 -15.61 0.11 -14.62
CA ILE A 60 -15.40 0.59 -15.99
C ILE A 60 -16.67 0.46 -16.82
N ASP A 61 -17.50 -0.54 -16.52
CA ASP A 61 -18.73 -0.80 -17.27
C ASP A 61 -19.99 -0.13 -16.66
N GLY A 62 -19.87 0.39 -15.44
CA GLY A 62 -20.88 1.18 -14.73
C GLY A 62 -22.00 0.33 -14.12
N ASP A 63 -21.78 -0.96 -13.89
CA ASP A 63 -22.78 -1.86 -13.32
C ASP A 63 -22.89 -1.78 -11.78
N GLY A 64 -21.97 -1.04 -11.14
CA GLY A 64 -21.88 -0.86 -9.70
C GLY A 64 -20.93 -1.82 -8.98
N GLN A 65 -20.21 -2.67 -9.71
CA GLN A 65 -19.17 -3.57 -9.21
C GLN A 65 -17.80 -3.13 -9.72
N ALA A 66 -16.76 -3.38 -8.92
CA ALA A 66 -15.41 -2.99 -9.31
C ALA A 66 -14.80 -4.04 -10.24
N ASP A 67 -14.54 -3.65 -11.48
CA ASP A 67 -13.79 -4.44 -12.47
C ASP A 67 -12.30 -4.54 -12.10
N ILE A 68 -11.74 -3.49 -11.49
CA ILE A 68 -10.34 -3.47 -11.10
C ILE A 68 -10.23 -3.06 -9.64
N VAL A 69 -9.47 -3.84 -8.88
CA VAL A 69 -9.04 -3.49 -7.52
C VAL A 69 -7.53 -3.58 -7.44
N GLU A 70 -6.88 -2.47 -7.15
CA GLU A 70 -5.45 -2.40 -6.88
C GLU A 70 -5.21 -2.04 -5.42
N THR A 71 -4.29 -2.74 -4.77
CA THR A 71 -3.80 -2.42 -3.43
C THR A 71 -2.29 -2.27 -3.48
N VAL A 72 -1.80 -1.10 -3.11
CA VAL A 72 -0.37 -0.80 -2.94
C VAL A 72 -0.12 -0.64 -1.45
N GLU A 73 0.75 -1.46 -0.89
CA GLU A 73 1.17 -1.38 0.51
C GLU A 73 2.68 -1.13 0.56
N THR A 74 3.09 0.01 1.11
CA THR A 74 4.49 0.38 1.28
C THR A 74 4.81 0.46 2.77
N THR A 75 5.83 -0.29 3.20
CA THR A 75 6.33 -0.27 4.57
C THR A 75 7.78 0.18 4.59
N GLY A 76 8.09 1.18 5.40
CA GLY A 76 9.43 1.63 5.73
C GLY A 76 9.78 1.28 7.18
N ILE A 77 11.02 0.85 7.42
CA ILE A 77 11.55 0.52 8.75
C ILE A 77 12.94 1.14 8.90
N ASP A 78 13.12 1.94 9.94
CA ASP A 78 14.40 2.35 10.52
C ASP A 78 14.78 1.31 11.60
N VAL A 79 15.88 0.60 11.37
CA VAL A 79 16.31 -0.52 12.21
C VAL A 79 17.29 -0.05 13.28
N ASP A 80 18.04 1.01 13.03
CA ASP A 80 19.09 1.50 13.92
C ASP A 80 18.73 2.79 14.69
N GLY A 81 17.57 3.38 14.38
CA GLY A 81 16.97 4.52 15.08
C GLY A 81 17.70 5.83 14.78
N ASP A 82 18.34 5.96 13.61
CA ASP A 82 19.05 7.18 13.25
C ASP A 82 18.17 8.24 12.56
N GLY A 83 16.91 7.91 12.33
CA GLY A 83 15.90 8.72 11.64
C GLY A 83 15.87 8.52 10.13
N SER A 84 16.56 7.51 9.61
CA SER A 84 16.61 7.15 8.19
C SER A 84 16.03 5.75 7.98
N ILE A 85 15.27 5.57 6.91
CA ILE A 85 14.68 4.26 6.59
C ILE A 85 15.75 3.35 5.99
N ASP A 86 16.01 2.23 6.67
CA ASP A 86 16.91 1.17 6.21
C ASP A 86 16.22 0.22 5.24
N ILE A 87 14.96 -0.13 5.50
CA ILE A 87 14.23 -1.15 4.74
C ILE A 87 12.96 -0.54 4.17
N VAL A 88 12.76 -0.70 2.86
CA VAL A 88 11.49 -0.41 2.20
C VAL A 88 10.96 -1.69 1.56
N GLN A 89 9.70 -2.02 1.83
CA GLN A 89 8.98 -3.08 1.14
C GLN A 89 7.71 -2.51 0.52
N GLU A 90 7.51 -2.75 -0.77
CA GLU A 90 6.29 -2.41 -1.49
C GLU A 90 5.62 -3.70 -1.97
N VAL A 91 4.32 -3.84 -1.69
CA VAL A 91 3.50 -4.94 -2.19
C VAL A 91 2.37 -4.35 -3.02
N VAL A 92 2.38 -4.64 -4.31
CA VAL A 92 1.30 -4.29 -5.24
C VAL A 92 0.48 -5.54 -5.50
N THR A 93 -0.82 -5.50 -5.24
CA THR A 93 -1.76 -6.56 -5.61
C THR A 93 -2.83 -5.97 -6.54
N THR A 94 -2.97 -6.52 -7.74
CA THR A 94 -3.98 -6.12 -8.71
C THR A 94 -4.93 -7.28 -8.96
N MET A 95 -6.22 -7.02 -8.86
CA MET A 95 -7.31 -7.95 -9.16
C MET A 95 -8.12 -7.37 -10.30
N ILE A 96 -8.43 -8.19 -11.31
CA ILE A 96 -9.20 -7.80 -12.49
C ILE A 96 -10.32 -8.81 -12.70
N ASP A 97 -11.55 -8.32 -12.75
CA ASP A 97 -12.77 -9.01 -13.17
C ASP A 97 -13.11 -8.52 -14.58
N VAL A 98 -13.02 -9.42 -15.57
CA VAL A 98 -13.18 -9.09 -16.99
C VAL A 98 -14.61 -9.38 -17.46
N ASP A 99 -15.29 -10.32 -16.80
CA ASP A 99 -16.64 -10.75 -17.18
C ASP A 99 -17.76 -10.14 -16.33
N GLY A 100 -17.40 -9.40 -15.28
CA GLY A 100 -18.30 -8.63 -14.43
C GLY A 100 -19.13 -9.51 -13.48
N ASP A 101 -18.67 -10.72 -13.18
CA ASP A 101 -19.41 -11.65 -12.31
C ASP A 101 -19.18 -11.41 -10.80
N GLY A 102 -18.28 -10.49 -10.45
CA GLY A 102 -17.86 -10.13 -9.10
C GLY A 102 -16.66 -10.93 -8.60
N THR A 103 -16.09 -11.82 -9.41
CA THR A 103 -14.92 -12.65 -9.10
C THR A 103 -13.75 -12.25 -9.99
N PRO A 104 -12.57 -11.95 -9.42
CA PRO A 104 -11.41 -11.64 -10.24
C PRO A 104 -10.96 -12.83 -11.10
N ASP A 105 -10.92 -12.64 -12.41
CA ASP A 105 -10.31 -13.52 -13.40
C ASP A 105 -8.78 -13.51 -13.33
N VAL A 106 -8.19 -12.40 -12.90
CA VAL A 106 -6.73 -12.26 -12.80
C VAL A 106 -6.36 -11.68 -11.45
N VAL A 107 -5.39 -12.33 -10.79
CA VAL A 107 -4.75 -11.82 -9.59
C VAL A 107 -3.25 -11.74 -9.82
N ALA A 108 -2.72 -10.53 -9.86
CA ALA A 108 -1.29 -10.27 -9.92
C ALA A 108 -0.80 -9.73 -8.57
N ARG A 109 0.38 -10.18 -8.14
CA ARG A 109 1.05 -9.64 -6.96
C ARG A 109 2.53 -9.43 -7.26
N THR A 110 3.02 -8.25 -6.95
CA THR A 110 4.45 -7.92 -6.96
C THR A 110 4.88 -7.51 -5.56
N THR A 111 6.02 -8.02 -5.12
CA THR A 111 6.67 -7.61 -3.88
C THR A 111 8.07 -7.13 -4.19
N SER A 112 8.33 -5.87 -3.91
CA SER A 112 9.63 -5.22 -4.03
C SER A 112 10.20 -5.00 -2.64
N THR A 113 11.48 -5.27 -2.43
CA THR A 113 12.17 -5.01 -1.16
C THR A 113 13.51 -4.38 -1.43
N ALA A 114 13.77 -3.25 -0.76
CA ALA A 114 15.03 -2.54 -0.79
C ALA A 114 15.62 -2.43 0.62
N VAL A 115 16.94 -2.60 0.75
CA VAL A 115 17.65 -2.56 2.04
C VAL A 115 18.93 -1.75 1.90
N ASP A 116 19.12 -0.78 2.79
CA ASP A 116 20.37 -0.07 3.07
C ASP A 116 21.06 -0.82 4.22
N VAL A 117 22.20 -1.46 3.93
CA VAL A 117 22.89 -2.33 4.89
C VAL A 117 23.98 -1.56 5.64
N ASP A 118 24.51 -0.49 5.05
CA ASP A 118 25.61 0.28 5.61
C ASP A 118 25.19 1.65 6.17
N GLY A 119 23.92 2.02 6.05
CA GLY A 119 23.32 3.20 6.66
C GLY A 119 23.80 4.49 6.00
N ASP A 120 24.16 4.46 4.71
CA ASP A 120 24.65 5.64 3.98
C ASP A 120 23.54 6.48 3.34
N GLY A 121 22.29 6.02 3.44
CA GLY A 121 21.09 6.61 2.84
C GLY A 121 20.80 6.11 1.43
N SER A 122 21.48 5.06 0.98
CA SER A 122 21.32 4.45 -0.35
C SER A 122 21.06 2.95 -0.21
N PHE A 123 20.06 2.44 -0.95
CA PHE A 123 19.78 1.00 -0.93
C PHE A 123 20.90 0.19 -1.61
N ASP A 124 21.47 -0.76 -0.87
CA ASP A 124 22.45 -1.73 -1.35
C ASP A 124 21.80 -2.90 -2.09
N ILE A 125 20.65 -3.32 -1.59
CA ILE A 125 19.92 -4.51 -2.06
C ILE A 125 18.58 -4.03 -2.60
N VAL A 126 18.22 -4.51 -3.79
CA VAL A 126 16.88 -4.36 -4.37
C VAL A 126 16.48 -5.71 -4.96
N GLU A 127 15.38 -6.26 -4.47
CA GLU A 127 14.78 -7.49 -4.93
C GLU A 127 13.32 -7.24 -5.34
N GLU A 128 12.87 -7.92 -6.41
CA GLU A 128 11.49 -7.90 -6.85
C GLU A 128 11.06 -9.35 -7.15
N VAL A 129 9.87 -9.71 -6.67
CA VAL A 129 9.22 -10.99 -6.96
C VAL A 129 7.81 -10.70 -7.43
N SER A 130 7.44 -11.24 -8.60
CA SER A 130 6.09 -11.12 -9.16
C SER A 130 5.47 -12.49 -9.43
N GLU A 131 4.17 -12.57 -9.16
CA GLU A 131 3.31 -13.73 -9.43
C GLU A 131 2.03 -13.26 -10.11
N THR A 132 1.49 -14.07 -11.01
CA THR A 132 0.19 -13.84 -11.64
C THR A 132 -0.55 -15.15 -11.73
N VAL A 133 -1.82 -15.12 -11.33
CA VAL A 133 -2.74 -16.25 -11.38
C VAL A 133 -3.92 -15.85 -12.24
N GLU A 134 -4.19 -16.62 -13.28
CA GLU A 134 -5.45 -16.58 -14.01
C GLU A 134 -6.42 -17.54 -13.32
N VAL A 135 -7.58 -17.03 -12.92
CA VAL A 135 -8.69 -17.76 -12.34
C VAL A 135 -9.64 -18.07 -13.48
N GLU A 136 -9.92 -19.36 -13.73
CA GLU A 136 -10.91 -19.69 -14.74
C GLU A 136 -12.31 -19.47 -14.17
N PRO A 137 -13.25 -18.88 -14.94
CA PRO A 137 -14.62 -18.70 -14.48
C PRO A 137 -15.24 -20.09 -14.21
N GLU A 138 -15.94 -20.21 -13.09
CA GLU A 138 -16.64 -21.45 -12.75
C GLU A 138 -17.74 -21.70 -13.80
N GLU A 139 -17.56 -22.67 -14.71
CA GLU A 139 -18.59 -23.01 -15.70
C GLU A 139 -19.90 -23.44 -14.99
N GLY A 140 -20.90 -22.54 -15.00
CA GLY A 140 -22.24 -22.74 -14.44
C GLY A 140 -23.28 -23.25 -15.44
#